data_AF-A0A842QW56-F1
#
_entry.id   AF-A0A842QW56-F1
#
_cell.length_a   1.000
_cell.length_b   1.000
_cell.length_c   1.000
_cell.angle_alpha   90.00
_cell.angle_beta   90.00
_cell.angle_gamma   90.00
#
_symmetry.space_group_name_H-M   'P 1'
#
loop_
_entity.id
_entity.type
_entity.pdbx_description
1 polymer ?
#
loop_
_entity_poly.entity_id
_entity_poly.type
_entity_poly.pdbx_seq_one_letter_code
_entity_poly.pdbx_strand_id
1 'polypeptide(L)'
;MVETAKYDVLREEGDFEIRRYHEMIVASVEDPNGSQFRILFNYISGANRSKQKINMTSPVISSEKIAMTSPVINSTNSMSFVVPEKYNMETVPEPTDERVILNKIP
;
A
#
# COMPACT_ATOMS: atom_id res chain seq x y z
N MET A 1 -1.72 17.52 -3.48
CA MET A 1 -2.89 16.62 -3.28
C MET A 1 -2.41 15.20 -3.54
N VAL A 2 -2.69 14.26 -2.65
CA VAL A 2 -2.38 12.84 -2.85
C VAL A 2 -3.56 12.16 -3.54
N GLU A 3 -3.28 11.20 -4.42
CA GLU A 3 -4.31 10.36 -5.03
C GLU A 3 -4.85 9.40 -3.97
N THR A 4 -6.16 9.14 -3.97
CA THR A 4 -6.79 8.20 -3.04
C THR A 4 -7.25 6.98 -3.81
N ALA A 5 -6.97 5.78 -3.30
CA ALA A 5 -7.42 4.54 -3.90
C ALA A 5 -8.95 4.55 -4.12
N LYS A 6 -9.44 4.02 -5.26
CA LYS A 6 -10.88 3.92 -5.51
C LYS A 6 -11.60 3.15 -4.42
N TYR A 7 -12.69 3.70 -3.94
CA TYR A 7 -13.65 3.00 -3.10
C TYR A 7 -15.08 3.44 -3.40
N ASP A 8 -16.01 2.55 -3.09
CA ASP A 8 -17.43 2.89 -2.95
C ASP A 8 -17.76 3.13 -1.49
N VAL A 9 -18.58 4.14 -1.22
CA VAL A 9 -19.21 4.34 0.09
C VAL A 9 -20.42 3.43 0.18
N LEU A 10 -20.33 2.39 1.02
CA LEU A 10 -21.46 1.46 1.23
C LEU A 10 -22.45 2.00 2.26
N ARG A 11 -21.95 2.75 3.24
CA ARG A 11 -22.75 3.37 4.31
C ARG A 11 -22.00 4.55 4.90
N GLU A 12 -22.72 5.61 5.21
CA GLU A 12 -22.21 6.77 5.92
C GLU A 12 -23.23 7.15 6.98
N GLU A 13 -22.83 7.15 8.26
CA GLU A 13 -23.71 7.49 9.38
C GLU A 13 -22.92 8.23 10.46
N GLY A 14 -23.27 9.49 10.69
CA GLY A 14 -22.62 10.32 11.70
C GLY A 14 -21.11 10.46 11.44
N ASP A 15 -20.31 9.95 12.36
CA ASP A 15 -18.84 10.13 12.36
C ASP A 15 -18.08 8.98 11.68
N PHE A 16 -18.77 8.05 11.01
CA PHE A 16 -18.11 6.92 10.33
C PHE A 16 -18.65 6.64 8.93
N GLU A 17 -17.77 6.03 8.13
CA GLU A 17 -18.04 5.62 6.76
C GLU A 17 -17.55 4.18 6.55
N ILE A 18 -18.36 3.35 5.90
CA ILE A 18 -18.01 2.00 5.47
C ILE A 18 -17.63 2.06 4.00
N ARG A 19 -16.36 1.77 3.71
CA ARG A 19 -15.77 1.79 2.36
C ARG A 19 -15.56 0.38 1.83
N ARG A 20 -15.88 0.17 0.56
CA ARG A 20 -15.42 -0.97 -0.22
C ARG A 20 -14.38 -0.49 -1.22
N TYR A 21 -13.12 -0.82 -0.98
CA TYR A 21 -12.07 -0.55 -1.97
C TYR A 21 -12.26 -1.44 -3.19
N HIS A 22 -11.92 -0.89 -4.35
CA HIS A 22 -11.76 -1.70 -5.55
C HIS A 22 -10.41 -2.40 -5.52
N GLU A 23 -10.28 -3.38 -6.41
CA GLU A 23 -9.01 -4.07 -6.63
C GLU A 23 -7.88 -3.06 -6.87
N MET A 24 -6.80 -3.21 -6.11
CA MET A 24 -5.66 -2.30 -6.15
C MET A 24 -4.33 -3.05 -6.05
N ILE A 25 -3.27 -2.43 -6.57
CA ILE A 25 -1.91 -2.95 -6.42
C ILE A 25 -1.29 -2.31 -5.18
N VAL A 26 -0.64 -3.13 -4.37
CA VAL A 26 0.13 -2.67 -3.22
C VAL A 26 1.58 -3.09 -3.34
N ALA A 27 2.48 -2.21 -2.95
CA ALA A 27 3.89 -2.50 -2.71
C ALA A 27 4.08 -2.72 -1.22
N SER A 28 4.48 -3.93 -0.83
CA SER A 28 4.58 -4.37 0.57
C SER A 28 6.02 -4.67 0.95
N VAL A 29 6.40 -4.32 2.18
CA VAL A 29 7.68 -4.69 2.79
C VAL A 29 7.42 -5.20 4.19
N GLU A 30 8.02 -6.34 4.52
CA GLU A 30 8.16 -6.84 5.88
C GLU A 30 9.61 -6.65 6.32
N ASP A 31 9.82 -5.90 7.40
CA ASP A 31 11.16 -5.70 7.97
C ASP A 31 11.08 -5.60 9.50
N PRO A 32 11.58 -6.58 10.27
CA PRO A 32 11.56 -6.54 11.73
C PRO A 32 12.33 -5.34 12.32
N ASN A 33 13.22 -4.70 11.55
CA ASN A 33 14.03 -3.57 12.01
C ASN A 33 13.34 -2.21 11.88
N GLY A 34 12.13 -2.15 11.33
CA GLY A 34 11.37 -0.89 11.21
C GLY A 34 11.75 -0.03 9.99
N SER A 35 12.44 -0.57 8.98
CA SER A 35 12.86 0.20 7.80
C SER A 35 11.82 0.20 6.67
N GLN A 36 10.62 -0.38 6.87
CA GLN A 36 9.64 -0.62 5.81
C GLN A 36 9.27 0.67 5.07
N PHE A 37 8.98 1.74 5.81
CA PHE A 37 8.65 3.03 5.23
C PHE A 37 9.77 3.55 4.32
N ARG A 38 11.02 3.50 4.80
CA ARG A 38 12.18 3.99 4.03
C ARG A 38 12.39 3.17 2.75
N ILE A 39 12.23 1.84 2.83
CA ILE A 39 12.37 0.94 1.69
C ILE A 39 11.29 1.26 0.64
N LEU A 40 10.03 1.35 1.06
CA LEU A 40 8.91 1.71 0.19
C LEU A 40 9.05 3.13 -0.38
N PHE A 41 9.50 4.09 0.43
CA PHE A 41 9.73 5.45 -0.01
C PHE A 41 10.81 5.54 -1.08
N ASN A 42 11.91 4.78 -0.93
CA ASN A 42 12.95 4.69 -1.95
C ASN A 42 12.39 4.13 -3.26
N TYR A 43 11.59 3.06 -3.18
CA TYR A 43 10.95 2.44 -4.35
C TYR A 43 10.12 3.45 -5.14
N ILE A 44 9.18 4.15 -4.49
CA ILE A 44 8.36 5.16 -5.17
C ILE A 44 9.15 6.40 -5.60
N SER A 45 10.30 6.67 -4.98
CA SER A 45 11.18 7.79 -5.34
C SER A 45 12.09 7.52 -6.54
N GLY A 46 12.11 6.28 -7.06
CA GLY A 46 12.89 5.90 -8.24
C GLY A 46 13.83 4.72 -8.05
N ALA A 47 13.85 4.06 -6.88
CA ALA A 47 14.56 2.79 -6.68
C ALA A 47 13.76 1.61 -7.26
N ASN A 48 13.55 1.68 -8.57
CA ASN A 48 12.90 0.67 -9.41
C ASN A 48 13.65 0.61 -10.74
N ARG A 49 13.46 -0.47 -11.50
CA ARG A 49 14.24 -0.77 -12.70
C ARG A 49 14.11 0.30 -13.79
N SER A 50 12.96 0.95 -13.90
CA SER A 50 12.72 2.03 -14.85
C SER A 50 13.19 3.40 -14.35
N LYS A 51 13.68 3.52 -13.11
CA LYS A 51 14.07 4.77 -12.44
C LYS A 51 12.95 5.82 -12.44
N GLN A 52 11.70 5.37 -12.45
CA GLN A 52 10.53 6.23 -12.51
C GLN A 52 10.04 6.60 -11.11
N LYS A 53 9.56 7.84 -10.94
CA LYS A 53 8.86 8.23 -9.72
C LYS A 53 7.41 7.76 -9.77
N ILE A 54 6.98 7.12 -8.70
CA ILE A 54 5.60 6.74 -8.45
C ILE A 54 5.03 7.76 -7.47
N ASN A 55 3.86 8.31 -7.78
CA ASN A 55 3.23 9.28 -6.90
C ASN A 55 2.79 8.60 -5.60
N MET A 56 2.92 9.31 -4.48
CA MET A 56 2.32 8.88 -3.22
C MET A 56 0.80 8.88 -3.33
N THR A 57 0.19 7.84 -2.77
CA THR A 57 -1.25 7.68 -2.66
C THR A 57 -1.68 7.58 -1.19
N SER A 58 -2.98 7.61 -0.97
CA SER A 58 -3.64 7.31 0.29
C SER A 58 -4.60 6.13 0.08
N PRO A 59 -4.73 5.19 1.05
CA PRO A 59 -4.07 5.16 2.35
C PRO A 59 -2.68 4.49 2.34
N VAL A 60 -1.94 4.66 3.44
CA VAL A 60 -0.83 3.76 3.81
C VAL A 60 -1.41 2.65 4.68
N ILE A 61 -1.16 1.40 4.32
CA ILE A 61 -1.66 0.22 5.05
C ILE A 61 -0.49 -0.31 5.89
N SER A 62 -0.62 -0.36 7.22
CA SER A 62 0.38 -0.99 8.10
C SER A 62 -0.25 -2.08 8.94
N SER A 63 0.50 -3.14 9.21
CA SER A 63 0.12 -4.18 10.16
C SER A 63 0.78 -3.91 11.52
N GLU A 64 0.51 -2.74 12.10
CA GLU A 64 0.75 -2.55 13.53
C GLU A 64 -0.35 -3.24 14.34
N LYS A 65 0.05 -3.80 15.49
CA LYS A 65 -0.84 -4.46 16.42
C LYS A 65 -1.79 -3.44 17.05
N ILE A 66 -2.93 -3.19 16.42
CA ILE A 66 -4.05 -2.52 17.10
C ILE A 66 -4.64 -3.55 18.06
N ALA A 67 -4.49 -3.31 19.36
CA ALA A 67 -4.90 -4.25 20.42
C ALA A 67 -6.41 -4.50 20.52
N MET A 68 -7.23 -3.98 19.60
CA MET A 68 -8.68 -4.09 19.63
C MET A 68 -9.21 -4.26 18.21
N THR A 69 -9.99 -5.32 17.99
CA THR A 69 -10.78 -5.71 16.79
C THR A 69 -10.14 -6.73 15.81
N SER A 70 -10.75 -7.92 15.77
CA SER A 70 -10.52 -9.04 14.83
C SER A 70 -11.34 -8.88 13.53
N PRO A 71 -11.02 -9.59 12.44
CA PRO A 71 -9.86 -10.46 12.23
C PRO A 71 -8.73 -9.70 11.52
N VAL A 72 -7.56 -9.69 12.16
CA VAL A 72 -6.33 -9.08 11.64
C VAL A 72 -5.68 -10.06 10.67
N ILE A 73 -5.41 -9.62 9.43
CA ILE A 73 -4.51 -10.34 8.52
C ILE A 73 -3.11 -10.17 9.12
N ASN A 74 -2.61 -11.26 9.71
CA ASN A 74 -1.37 -11.33 10.47
C ASN A 74 -0.12 -11.14 9.60
N SER A 75 0.66 -10.10 9.87
CA SER A 75 2.14 -10.20 9.97
C SER A 75 2.66 -9.03 10.81
N THR A 76 3.24 -9.32 11.96
CA THR A 76 3.93 -8.31 12.79
C THR A 76 5.08 -7.72 11.97
N ASN A 77 5.08 -6.41 11.70
CA ASN A 77 6.10 -5.66 10.94
C ASN A 77 5.99 -5.58 9.40
N SER A 78 4.79 -5.62 8.82
CA SER A 78 4.59 -5.27 7.40
C SER A 78 4.00 -3.87 7.19
N MET A 79 4.40 -3.22 6.11
CA MET A 79 3.81 -1.98 5.62
C MET A 79 3.58 -2.08 4.12
N SER A 80 2.52 -1.45 3.64
CA SER A 80 2.15 -1.43 2.23
C SER A 80 1.74 -0.03 1.77
N PHE A 81 2.23 0.36 0.60
CA PHE A 81 1.76 1.56 -0.12
C PHE A 81 0.85 1.14 -1.25
N VAL A 82 -0.27 1.85 -1.43
CA VAL A 82 -1.11 1.68 -2.61
C VAL A 82 -0.43 2.29 -3.82
N VAL A 83 -0.43 1.57 -4.94
CA VAL A 83 0.11 2.07 -6.20
C VAL A 83 -1.00 2.85 -6.93
N PRO A 84 -0.69 3.99 -7.58
CA PRO A 84 -1.65 4.75 -8.37
C PRO A 84 -2.41 3.91 -9.40
N GLU A 85 -3.68 4.23 -9.64
CA GLU A 85 -4.57 3.44 -10.52
C GLU A 85 -4.10 3.35 -11.97
N LYS A 86 -3.28 4.29 -12.41
CA LYS A 86 -2.71 4.29 -13.77
C LYS A 86 -1.79 3.08 -14.05
N TYR A 87 -1.35 2.37 -13.00
CA TYR A 87 -0.49 1.20 -13.13
C TYR A 87 -1.30 -0.10 -13.02
N ASN A 88 -0.83 -1.12 -13.73
CA ASN A 88 -1.26 -2.51 -13.61
C ASN A 88 -0.02 -3.40 -13.36
N MET A 89 -0.20 -4.72 -13.20
CA MET A 89 0.91 -5.64 -12.90
C MET A 89 2.00 -5.71 -13.98
N GLU A 90 1.70 -5.32 -15.21
CA GLU A 90 2.66 -5.31 -16.32
C GLU A 90 3.42 -3.97 -16.42
N THR A 91 2.83 -2.89 -15.91
CA THR A 91 3.33 -1.52 -16.08
C THR A 91 3.85 -0.89 -14.79
N VAL A 92 3.51 -1.47 -13.63
CA VAL A 92 4.05 -1.06 -12.34
C VAL A 92 5.58 -1.24 -12.36
N PRO A 93 6.37 -0.21 -12.02
CA PRO A 93 7.81 -0.32 -12.05
C PRO A 93 8.31 -1.45 -11.16
N GLU A 94 9.12 -2.35 -11.71
CA GLU A 94 9.70 -3.46 -10.94
C GLU A 94 10.67 -2.92 -9.88
N PRO A 95 10.51 -3.30 -8.59
CA PRO A 95 11.42 -2.87 -7.54
C PRO A 95 12.85 -3.37 -7.78
N THR A 96 13.84 -2.60 -7.36
CA THR A 96 15.24 -3.07 -7.33
C THR A 96 15.63 -3.72 -6.00
N ASP A 97 14.82 -3.50 -4.94
CA ASP A 97 15.00 -4.13 -3.63
C ASP A 97 14.07 -5.34 -3.54
N GLU A 98 14.63 -6.53 -3.38
CA GLU A 98 13.90 -7.80 -3.35
C GLU A 98 12.92 -7.91 -2.16
N ARG A 99 13.06 -7.07 -1.14
CA ARG A 99 12.13 -7.00 0.00
C ARG A 99 10.81 -6.33 -0.35
N VAL A 100 10.74 -5.62 -1.47
CA VAL A 100 9.51 -4.98 -1.95
C VAL A 100 8.76 -5.99 -2.82
N ILE A 101 7.63 -6.46 -2.31
CA ILE A 101 6.75 -7.39 -3.00
C ILE A 101 5.54 -6.65 -3.54
N LEU A 102 5.23 -6.82 -4.83
CA LEU A 102 4.04 -6.25 -5.45
C LEU A 102 2.93 -7.28 -5.44
N ASN A 103 1.77 -6.92 -4.88
CA ASN A 103 0.60 -7.79 -4.80
C ASN A 103 -0.65 -7.06 -5.30
N LYS A 104 -1.57 -7.84 -5.90
CA LYS A 104 -2.90 -7.36 -6.26
C LYS A 104 -3.85 -7.80 -5.15
N ILE A 105 -4.55 -6.86 -4.54
CA ILE A 105 -5.53 -7.14 -3.50
C ILE A 105 -6.93 -6.79 -4.01
N PRO A 106 -7.93 -7.66 -3.78
CA PRO A 106 -9.30 -7.45 -4.25
C PRO A 106 -10.05 -6.40 -3.43
#